data_AF-A0A0C3IG70-F1
#
_entry.id   AF-A0A0C3IG70-F1
#
_cell.length_a   1.000
_cell.length_b   1.000
_cell.length_c   1.000
_cell.angle_alpha   90.00
_cell.angle_beta   90.00
_cell.angle_gamma   90.00
#
_symmetry.space_group_name_H-M   'P 1'
#
loop_
_entity.id
_entity.type
_entity.pdbx_description
1 polymer ?
#
loop_
_entity_poly.entity_id
_entity_poly.type
_entity_poly.pdbx_seq_one_letter_code
_entity_poly.pdbx_strand_id
1 'polypeptide(L)'
;MELSRSDTFTKPKHTSLAGYRSGDLVVGRTAVLNDLGEIPQVSLEYFKSAVLPPLRGQIDISKIKTSLEGAEAWSRHSGWTAIKEPNLSGVSEEETFETLSKVFDAVVREAGKVASTPATLRFSSRPSHSPLSDHSNATRPEQRRKL
;
A
#
# COMPACT_ATOMS: atom_id res chain seq x y z
N MET A 1 -0.51 16.85 40.75
CA MET A 1 -0.68 17.63 39.51
C MET A 1 -1.38 16.73 38.51
N GLU A 2 -2.69 16.92 38.33
CA GLU A 2 -3.47 16.19 37.34
C GLU A 2 -3.19 16.76 35.95
N LEU A 3 -2.70 15.92 35.05
CA LEU A 3 -2.60 16.22 33.62
C LEU A 3 -4.01 16.14 33.03
N SER A 4 -4.64 17.30 32.83
CA SER A 4 -5.85 17.45 32.05
C SER A 4 -5.60 16.91 30.63
N ARG A 5 -6.15 15.74 30.32
CA ARG A 5 -6.23 15.21 28.95
C ARG A 5 -7.23 16.09 28.20
N SER A 6 -6.73 17.06 27.45
CA SER A 6 -7.55 17.78 26.48
C SER A 6 -8.01 16.81 25.39
N ASP A 7 -9.31 16.58 25.38
CA ASP A 7 -10.06 15.79 24.40
C ASP A 7 -9.64 16.13 22.97
N THR A 8 -9.47 15.10 22.16
CA THR A 8 -9.12 15.16 20.74
C THR A 8 -10.00 16.19 20.03
N PHE A 9 -9.40 17.28 19.53
CA PHE A 9 -10.10 18.22 18.65
C PHE A 9 -10.60 17.47 17.41
N THR A 10 -11.90 17.19 17.34
CA THR A 10 -12.54 16.63 16.15
C THR A 10 -12.69 17.74 15.12
N LYS A 11 -11.65 17.94 14.30
CA LYS A 11 -11.78 18.78 13.11
C LYS A 11 -12.94 18.23 12.26
N PRO A 12 -13.90 19.07 11.83
CA PRO A 12 -14.96 18.65 10.94
C PRO A 12 -14.35 18.09 9.66
N LYS A 13 -14.69 16.85 9.29
CA LYS A 13 -14.24 16.25 8.03
C LYS A 13 -14.89 16.96 6.85
N HIS A 14 -14.10 17.61 6.02
CA HIS A 14 -14.52 18.27 4.78
C HIS A 14 -15.17 17.30 3.79
N THR A 15 -14.73 16.04 3.76
CA THR A 15 -15.37 14.96 2.97
C THR A 15 -16.77 14.58 3.45
N SER A 16 -17.17 15.02 4.65
CA SER A 16 -18.54 14.80 5.16
C SER A 16 -19.50 15.94 4.79
N LEU A 17 -19.01 17.02 4.19
CA LEU A 17 -19.81 18.19 3.81
C LEU A 17 -20.58 17.98 2.52
N ALA A 18 -21.69 18.72 2.36
CA ALA A 18 -22.54 18.66 1.17
C ALA A 18 -21.77 18.95 -0.12
N GLY A 19 -20.75 19.83 -0.06
CA GLY A 19 -19.89 20.15 -1.20
C GLY A 19 -19.13 18.94 -1.75
N TYR A 20 -18.69 18.01 -0.90
CA TYR A 20 -18.05 16.77 -1.36
C TYR A 20 -19.06 15.84 -2.06
N ARG A 21 -20.32 15.86 -1.62
CA ARG A 21 -21.40 15.01 -2.16
C ARG A 21 -22.01 15.54 -3.46
N SER A 22 -21.59 16.71 -3.95
CA SER A 22 -22.12 17.29 -5.19
C SER A 22 -21.65 16.57 -6.45
N GLY A 23 -20.56 15.78 -6.37
CA GLY A 23 -19.92 15.13 -7.51
C GLY A 23 -18.94 16.04 -8.27
N ASP A 24 -18.71 17.27 -7.81
CA ASP A 24 -17.68 18.16 -8.37
C ASP A 24 -16.28 17.66 -7.97
N LEU A 25 -15.46 17.33 -8.97
CA LEU A 25 -14.11 16.79 -8.77
C LEU A 25 -13.15 17.78 -8.11
N VAL A 26 -13.27 19.08 -8.39
CA VAL A 26 -12.39 20.12 -7.83
C VAL A 26 -12.70 20.30 -6.35
N VAL A 27 -13.98 20.34 -6.00
CA VAL A 27 -14.44 20.41 -4.61
C VAL A 27 -14.08 19.13 -3.86
N GLY A 28 -14.29 17.98 -4.49
CA GLY A 28 -13.93 16.67 -3.95
C GLY A 28 -12.44 16.56 -3.61
N ARG A 29 -11.57 16.91 -4.57
CA ARG A 29 -10.11 16.92 -4.37
C ARG A 29 -9.70 17.85 -3.24
N THR A 30 -10.26 19.05 -3.20
CA THR A 30 -9.94 20.05 -2.17
C THR A 30 -10.35 19.58 -0.77
N ALA A 31 -11.54 18.98 -0.65
CA ALA A 31 -12.01 18.41 0.61
C ALA A 31 -11.11 17.27 1.12
N VAL A 32 -10.64 16.40 0.23
CA VAL A 32 -9.68 15.33 0.57
C VAL A 32 -8.35 15.92 1.05
N LEU A 33 -7.81 16.92 0.35
CA LEU A 33 -6.56 17.57 0.75
C LEU A 33 -6.68 18.26 2.11
N ASN A 34 -7.81 18.92 2.38
CA ASN A 34 -8.06 19.56 3.67
C ASN A 34 -8.18 18.53 4.82
N ASP A 35 -8.78 17.37 4.56
CA ASP A 35 -8.91 16.28 5.54
C ASP A 35 -7.58 15.59 5.82
N LEU A 36 -6.73 15.42 4.79
CA LEU A 36 -5.38 14.87 4.94
C LEU A 36 -4.46 15.82 5.72
N GLY A 37 -4.68 17.13 5.57
CA GLY A 37 -3.83 18.14 6.17
C GLY A 37 -2.41 18.11 5.60
N GLU A 38 -1.45 18.56 6.40
CA GLU A 38 -0.04 18.52 6.02
C GLU A 38 0.48 17.08 6.07
N ILE A 39 0.95 16.56 4.93
CA ILE A 39 1.57 15.24 4.86
C ILE A 39 2.98 15.34 5.45
N PRO A 40 3.29 14.65 6.56
CA PRO A 40 4.61 14.73 7.16
C PRO A 40 5.65 14.17 6.19
N GLN A 41 6.59 15.03 5.81
CA GLN A 41 7.77 14.63 5.04
C GLN A 41 8.86 14.22 6.01
N VAL A 42 9.32 12.99 5.92
CA VAL A 42 10.39 12.44 6.75
C VAL A 42 11.58 12.04 5.90
N SER A 43 12.78 12.08 6.46
CA SER A 43 13.96 11.59 5.76
C SER A 43 13.84 10.09 5.52
N LEU A 44 14.46 9.60 4.43
CA LEU A 44 14.52 8.18 4.14
C LEU A 44 15.19 7.40 5.28
N GLU A 45 16.17 8.01 5.95
CA GLU A 45 16.86 7.43 7.11
C GLU A 45 15.92 7.27 8.31
N TYR A 46 15.11 8.29 8.62
CA TYR A 46 14.08 8.21 9.66
C TYR A 46 13.07 7.11 9.32
N PHE A 47 12.58 7.08 8.07
CA PHE A 47 11.64 6.04 7.65
C PHE A 47 12.22 4.64 7.83
N LYS A 48 13.47 4.41 7.42
CA LYS A 48 14.14 3.10 7.55
C LYS A 48 14.38 2.68 9.00
N SER A 49 14.65 3.63 9.90
CA SER A 49 15.01 3.34 11.29
C SER A 49 13.83 3.34 12.26
N ALA A 50 12.81 4.16 12.02
CA ALA A 50 11.70 4.38 12.95
C ALA A 50 10.35 3.86 12.45
N VAL A 51 10.18 3.66 11.13
CA VAL A 51 8.88 3.26 10.54
C VAL A 51 8.89 1.82 10.03
N LEU A 52 9.97 1.39 9.39
CA LEU A 52 10.06 0.00 8.93
C LEU A 52 10.20 -0.95 10.12
N PRO A 53 9.41 -2.05 10.17
CA PRO A 53 9.60 -3.07 11.18
C PRO A 53 11.00 -3.67 11.04
N PRO A 54 11.70 -3.93 12.15
CA PRO A 54 13.03 -4.50 12.09
C PRO A 54 12.96 -5.86 11.37
N LEU A 55 13.85 -6.05 10.41
CA LEU A 55 14.03 -7.37 9.81
C LEU A 55 14.44 -8.34 10.92
N ARG A 56 13.85 -9.54 10.92
CA ARG A 56 14.32 -10.60 11.82
C ARG A 56 15.80 -10.81 11.53
N GLY A 57 16.65 -10.74 12.55
CA GLY A 57 18.12 -10.67 12.38
C GLY A 57 18.76 -11.84 11.60
N GLN A 58 18.00 -12.90 11.36
CA GLN A 58 18.40 -14.06 10.56
C GLN A 58 18.12 -13.89 9.04
N ILE A 59 17.34 -12.88 8.64
CA ILE A 59 17.05 -12.56 7.24
C ILE A 59 18.22 -11.77 6.66
N ASP A 60 18.96 -12.41 5.75
CA ASP A 60 20.09 -11.82 5.06
C ASP A 60 19.64 -11.19 3.73
N ILE A 61 19.69 -9.86 3.65
CA ILE A 61 19.35 -9.09 2.45
C ILE A 61 20.24 -9.49 1.26
N SER A 62 21.47 -9.89 1.52
CA SER A 62 22.42 -10.30 0.46
C SER A 62 21.93 -11.58 -0.22
N LYS A 63 21.39 -12.53 0.55
CA LYS A 63 20.78 -13.76 0.00
C LYS A 63 19.52 -13.46 -0.79
N ILE A 64 18.71 -12.50 -0.34
CA ILE A 64 17.55 -12.02 -1.12
C ILE A 64 18.02 -11.42 -2.45
N LYS A 65 19.08 -10.60 -2.46
CA LYS A 65 19.65 -10.07 -3.71
C LYS A 65 20.13 -11.18 -4.65
N THR A 66 20.88 -12.16 -4.15
CA THR A 66 21.31 -13.32 -4.97
C THR A 66 20.12 -14.12 -5.49
N SER A 67 19.07 -14.29 -4.68
CA SER A 67 17.82 -14.95 -5.08
C SER A 67 17.10 -14.18 -6.19
N LEU A 68 17.12 -12.85 -6.14
CA LEU A 68 16.57 -11.96 -7.19
C LEU A 68 17.39 -11.99 -8.48
N GLU A 69 18.73 -12.03 -8.38
CA GLU A 69 19.63 -12.22 -9.53
C GLU A 69 19.33 -13.57 -10.21
N GLY A 70 19.25 -14.66 -9.44
CA GLY A 70 18.94 -16.00 -9.96
C GLY A 70 17.52 -16.14 -10.52
N ALA A 71 16.59 -15.28 -10.10
CA ALA A 71 15.22 -15.23 -10.64
C ALA A 71 15.10 -14.31 -11.88
N GLU A 72 16.21 -13.73 -12.34
CA GLU A 72 16.24 -12.71 -13.40
C GLU A 72 15.30 -11.53 -13.13
N ALA A 73 15.04 -11.24 -11.85
CA ALA A 73 14.14 -10.17 -11.42
C ALA A 73 14.90 -8.87 -11.16
N TRP A 74 16.20 -8.98 -10.87
CA TRP A 74 17.11 -7.87 -10.71
C TRP A 74 18.50 -8.25 -11.23
N SER A 75 19.23 -7.28 -11.78
CA SER A 75 20.63 -7.44 -12.14
C SER A 75 21.46 -6.28 -11.60
N ARG A 76 22.74 -6.54 -11.33
CA ARG A 76 23.68 -5.51 -10.88
C ARG A 76 23.89 -4.41 -11.93
N HIS A 77 23.77 -4.75 -13.22
CA HIS A 77 24.10 -3.85 -14.32
C HIS A 77 22.92 -3.01 -14.80
N SER A 78 21.72 -3.61 -14.84
CA SER A 78 20.50 -2.97 -15.36
C SER A 78 19.46 -2.66 -14.28
N GLY A 79 19.68 -3.08 -13.03
CA GLY A 79 18.72 -2.89 -11.95
C GLY A 79 17.54 -3.83 -12.07
N TRP A 80 16.32 -3.32 -11.84
CA TRP A 80 15.11 -4.14 -11.88
C TRP A 80 14.77 -4.57 -13.30
N THR A 81 14.91 -5.87 -13.57
CA THR A 81 14.57 -6.48 -14.87
C THR A 81 13.14 -6.99 -14.91
N ALA A 82 12.56 -7.33 -13.75
CA ALA A 82 11.16 -7.70 -13.65
C ALA A 82 10.20 -6.50 -13.85
N ILE A 83 10.64 -5.27 -13.57
CA ILE A 83 9.81 -4.08 -13.70
C ILE A 83 9.96 -3.55 -15.13
N LYS A 84 9.00 -3.89 -16.00
CA LYS A 84 8.94 -3.36 -17.36
C LYS A 84 8.18 -2.04 -17.36
N GLU A 85 8.61 -1.10 -18.20
CA GLU A 85 7.82 0.11 -18.43
C GLU A 85 6.52 -0.23 -19.17
N PRO A 86 5.35 0.13 -18.61
CA PRO A 86 4.06 -0.27 -19.17
C PRO A 86 3.77 0.37 -20.53
N ASN A 87 4.44 1.48 -20.87
CA ASN A 87 4.12 2.29 -22.05
C ASN A 87 4.80 1.83 -23.35
N LEU A 88 5.76 0.89 -23.27
CA LEU A 88 6.64 0.57 -24.41
C LEU A 88 6.40 -0.80 -25.03
N SER A 89 5.63 -1.68 -24.38
CA SER A 89 5.72 -3.10 -24.67
C SER A 89 4.64 -3.62 -25.62
N GLY A 90 3.50 -2.96 -25.82
CA GLY A 90 2.37 -3.55 -26.56
C GLY A 90 1.84 -4.84 -25.91
N VAL A 91 2.34 -5.17 -24.72
CA VAL A 91 2.03 -6.34 -23.91
C VAL A 91 0.85 -5.98 -23.01
N SER A 92 0.03 -6.98 -22.69
CA SER A 92 -1.08 -6.77 -21.76
C SER A 92 -0.60 -6.29 -20.39
N GLU A 93 -1.45 -5.51 -19.71
CA GLU A 93 -1.18 -5.04 -18.35
C GLU A 93 -0.94 -6.22 -17.39
N GLU A 94 -1.71 -7.30 -17.54
CA GLU A 94 -1.55 -8.53 -16.78
C GLU A 94 -0.15 -9.14 -16.92
N GLU A 95 0.33 -9.32 -18.14
CA GLU A 95 1.66 -9.88 -18.39
C GLU A 95 2.79 -8.92 -17.94
N THR A 96 2.53 -7.62 -17.93
CA THR A 96 3.47 -6.62 -17.42
C THR A 96 3.62 -6.70 -15.90
N PHE A 97 2.53 -6.95 -15.16
CA PHE A 97 2.57 -7.04 -13.70
C PHE A 97 2.86 -8.44 -13.18
N GLU A 98 2.61 -9.48 -13.97
CA GLU A 98 2.89 -10.87 -13.60
C GLU A 98 4.38 -11.09 -13.32
N THR A 99 5.28 -10.34 -13.97
CA THR A 99 6.73 -10.41 -13.68
C THR A 99 7.09 -10.03 -12.24
N LEU A 100 6.23 -9.29 -11.52
CA LEU A 100 6.41 -8.99 -10.10
C LEU A 100 6.23 -10.22 -9.21
N SER A 101 5.56 -11.28 -9.68
CA SER A 101 5.46 -12.55 -8.95
C SER A 101 6.85 -13.13 -8.69
N LYS A 102 7.78 -12.99 -9.66
CA LYS A 102 9.18 -13.41 -9.51
C LYS A 102 9.89 -12.70 -8.35
N VAL A 103 9.63 -11.41 -8.18
CA VAL A 103 10.20 -10.62 -7.06
C VAL A 103 9.65 -11.14 -5.74
N PHE A 104 8.33 -11.34 -5.68
CA PHE A 104 7.65 -11.87 -4.50
C PHE A 104 8.19 -13.25 -4.10
N ASP A 105 8.25 -14.17 -5.05
CA ASP A 105 8.70 -15.54 -4.82
C ASP A 105 10.17 -15.60 -4.38
N ALA A 106 11.04 -14.78 -4.97
CA ALA A 106 12.44 -14.72 -4.57
C ALA A 106 12.62 -14.25 -3.12
N VAL A 107 11.81 -13.28 -2.68
CA VAL A 107 11.80 -12.78 -1.29
C VAL A 107 11.22 -13.82 -0.34
N VAL A 108 10.06 -14.39 -0.68
CA VAL A 108 9.38 -15.39 0.15
C VAL A 108 10.22 -16.65 0.31
N ARG A 109 10.88 -17.10 -0.75
CA ARG A 109 11.77 -18.27 -0.72
C ARG A 109 12.92 -18.09 0.28
N GLU A 110 13.59 -16.94 0.28
CA GLU A 110 14.69 -16.70 1.21
C GLU A 110 14.21 -16.40 2.63
N ALA A 111 13.14 -15.63 2.78
CA ALA A 111 12.54 -15.37 4.08
C ALA A 111 11.99 -16.66 4.73
N GLY A 112 11.43 -17.57 3.93
CA GLY A 112 10.89 -18.86 4.36
C GLY A 112 11.95 -19.86 4.84
N LYS A 113 13.22 -19.72 4.42
CA LYS A 113 14.32 -20.53 4.99
C LYS A 113 14.60 -20.17 6.45
N VAL A 114 14.26 -18.96 6.84
CA VAL A 114 14.51 -18.39 8.16
C VAL A 114 13.26 -18.47 9.03
N ALA A 115 12.10 -18.21 8.44
CA ALA A 115 10.83 -18.32 9.12
C ALA A 115 10.36 -19.78 9.12
N SER A 116 10.24 -20.39 10.29
CA SER A 116 9.64 -21.73 10.46
C SER A 116 8.12 -21.77 10.19
N THR A 117 7.59 -20.75 9.53
CA THR A 117 6.16 -20.55 9.25
C THR A 117 5.97 -20.31 7.76
N PRO A 118 4.94 -20.91 7.13
CA PRO A 118 4.61 -20.64 5.74
C PRO A 118 4.35 -19.16 5.47
N ALA A 119 4.54 -18.74 4.22
CA ALA A 119 4.18 -17.40 3.79
C ALA A 119 2.68 -17.14 4.04
N THR A 120 2.38 -16.10 4.80
CA THR A 120 1.00 -15.72 5.11
C THR A 120 0.36 -14.94 3.97
N LEU A 121 1.19 -14.34 3.12
CA LEU A 121 0.78 -13.53 1.98
C LEU A 121 0.92 -14.34 0.69
N ARG A 122 0.05 -14.06 -0.27
CA ARG A 122 0.12 -14.60 -1.63
C ARG A 122 0.14 -13.43 -2.61
N PHE A 123 1.01 -13.51 -3.61
CA PHE A 123 0.99 -12.57 -4.72
C PHE A 123 -0.31 -12.76 -5.54
N SER A 124 -0.94 -11.64 -5.89
CA SER A 124 -2.12 -11.62 -6.76
C SER A 124 -2.01 -10.43 -7.70
N SER A 125 -1.84 -10.70 -8.98
CA SER A 125 -2.00 -9.72 -10.05
C SER A 125 -3.44 -9.75 -10.55
N ARG A 126 -4.13 -8.60 -10.52
CA ARG A 126 -5.47 -8.41 -11.09
C ARG A 126 -5.66 -7.01 -11.69
N PRO A 127 -4.71 -6.49 -12.49
CA PRO A 127 -4.78 -5.14 -13.06
C PRO A 127 -6.06 -4.90 -13.88
N SER A 128 -6.54 -5.92 -14.59
CA SER A 128 -7.73 -5.82 -15.44
C SER A 128 -9.07 -5.96 -14.70
N HIS A 129 -9.05 -6.19 -13.39
CA HIS A 129 -10.25 -6.37 -12.58
C HIS A 129 -10.42 -5.21 -11.62
N SER A 130 -11.59 -4.55 -11.69
CA SER A 130 -11.98 -3.60 -10.65
C SER A 130 -11.97 -4.29 -9.29
N PRO A 131 -11.35 -3.68 -8.26
CA PRO A 131 -11.50 -4.19 -6.90
C PRO A 131 -12.99 -4.21 -6.58
N LEU A 132 -13.49 -5.35 -6.13
CA LEU A 132 -14.83 -5.43 -5.55
C LEU A 132 -14.79 -4.58 -4.28
N SER A 133 -15.30 -3.35 -4.39
CA SER A 133 -15.51 -2.52 -3.22
C SER A 133 -16.69 -3.11 -2.46
N ASP A 134 -16.42 -3.80 -1.36
CA ASP A 134 -17.41 -3.95 -0.30
C ASP A 134 -17.66 -2.56 0.28
N HIS A 135 -18.56 -1.83 -0.36
CA HIS A 135 -19.11 -0.60 0.20
C HIS A 135 -20.02 -0.97 1.38
N SER A 136 -19.45 -1.46 2.49
CA SER A 136 -20.15 -1.53 3.78
C SER A 136 -20.21 -0.15 4.46
N ASN A 137 -20.15 0.94 3.69
CA ASN A 137 -20.41 2.29 4.17
C ASN A 137 -21.92 2.51 4.36
N ALA A 138 -22.59 1.55 5.01
CA ALA A 138 -23.92 1.73 5.57
C ALA A 138 -23.82 2.55 6.87
N THR A 139 -23.17 3.71 6.84
CA THR A 139 -23.40 4.76 7.83
C THR A 139 -24.68 5.51 7.47
N ARG A 140 -25.79 4.78 7.47
CA ARG A 140 -27.13 5.36 7.62
C ARG A 140 -27.75 4.63 8.80
N PRO A 141 -27.86 5.24 9.99
CA PRO A 141 -28.81 4.73 10.96
C PRO A 141 -30.18 4.88 10.30
N GLU A 142 -30.76 3.76 9.88
CA GLU A 142 -32.16 3.63 9.51
C GLU A 142 -32.97 4.14 10.71
N GLN A 143 -33.37 5.41 10.69
CA GLN A 143 -34.41 5.89 11.58
C GLN A 143 -35.70 5.17 11.17
N ARG A 144 -35.98 4.07 11.87
CA ARG A 144 -37.32 3.49 11.93
C ARG A 144 -38.31 4.60 12.28
N ARG A 145 -39.01 5.14 11.29
CA ARG A 145 -40.29 5.81 11.51
C ARG A 145 -41.29 4.72 11.87
N LYS A 146 -41.61 4.62 13.17
CA LYS A 146 -42.86 4.02 13.61
C LYS A 146 -43.98 4.97 13.19
N LEU A 147 -44.90 4.48 12.36
CA LEU A 147 -46.31 4.85 12.39
C LEU A 147 -47.05 3.65 12.96
#